data_AF-R7HRH8-F1
#
_entry.id   AF-R7HRH8-F1
#
_cell.length_a   1.000
_cell.length_b   1.000
_cell.length_c   1.000
_cell.angle_alpha   90.00
_cell.angle_beta   90.00
_cell.angle_gamma   90.00
#
_symmetry.space_group_name_H-M   'P 1'
#
loop_
_entity.id
_entity.type
_entity.pdbx_description
1 polymer ?
#
loop_
_entity_poly.entity_id
_entity_poly.type
_entity_poly.pdbx_seq_one_letter_code
_entity_poly.pdbx_strand_id
1 'polypeptide(L)'
;MRKNYLLVALFAILSLSVGAREKQDGWKQLGTGTFCDDMFSAIDESFLATWDVEIEESETTPGYYRLVNPFGNGNCPYFGDKNNFKANDLYIHAEDPEHVWMEWQDMGFSVSNYGGVSVSCMVGLYIHSEIFTFEDLLNPDYGIEFGKLADGKITFPNNEMYYLQIAFANYLEGVPMNGNTHNKFLVTIPAQDGVDEITVDEQGTPEYYNMQGMRVDNPTPGFLYIRRTGSKVEKIIAR
;
A
#
# COMPACT_ATOMS: atom_id res chain seq x y z
N MET A 1 -27.20 -29.90 44.54
CA MET A 1 -27.20 -29.12 43.29
C MET A 1 -25.90 -28.31 43.24
N ARG A 2 -24.94 -28.71 42.41
CA ARG A 2 -23.65 -28.02 42.24
C ARG A 2 -23.83 -26.87 41.24
N LYS A 3 -23.48 -25.64 41.64
CA LYS A 3 -23.39 -24.49 40.75
C LYS A 3 -22.03 -24.51 40.08
N ASN A 4 -21.99 -24.68 38.75
CA ASN A 4 -20.79 -24.49 37.96
C ASN A 4 -20.71 -23.02 37.56
N TYR A 5 -19.65 -22.33 37.97
CA TYR A 5 -19.30 -21.01 37.45
C TYR A 5 -18.46 -21.22 36.19
N LEU A 6 -18.96 -20.78 35.04
CA LEU A 6 -18.17 -20.68 33.81
C LEU A 6 -17.26 -19.45 33.94
N LEU A 7 -15.94 -19.69 34.00
CA LEU A 7 -14.92 -18.68 33.84
C LEU A 7 -14.74 -18.46 32.33
N VAL A 8 -15.15 -17.30 31.82
CA VAL A 8 -14.83 -16.89 30.44
C VAL A 8 -13.47 -16.21 30.49
N ALA A 9 -12.44 -16.90 30.00
CA ALA A 9 -11.13 -16.31 29.79
C ALA A 9 -11.16 -15.49 28.49
N LEU A 10 -11.06 -14.17 28.62
CA LEU A 10 -10.89 -13.25 27.50
C LEU A 10 -9.43 -13.36 27.03
N PHE A 11 -9.18 -14.09 25.95
CA PHE A 11 -7.88 -14.07 25.29
C PHE A 11 -7.83 -12.86 24.36
N ALA A 12 -7.17 -11.79 24.81
CA ALA A 12 -6.69 -10.76 23.91
C ALA A 12 -5.55 -11.36 23.09
N ILE A 13 -5.80 -11.64 21.81
CA ILE A 13 -4.74 -12.00 20.87
C ILE A 13 -4.02 -10.69 20.54
N LEU A 14 -2.94 -10.41 21.28
CA LEU A 14 -1.96 -9.41 20.84
C LEU A 14 -1.19 -10.07 19.69
N SER A 15 -1.58 -9.79 18.44
CA SER A 15 -0.73 -10.09 17.29
C SER A 15 0.44 -9.10 17.32
N LEU A 16 1.48 -9.43 18.08
CA LEU A 16 2.78 -8.82 17.88
C LEU A 16 3.28 -9.32 16.51
N SER A 17 3.12 -8.50 15.48
CA SER A 17 3.82 -8.70 14.21
C SER A 17 5.31 -8.52 14.47
N VAL A 18 5.98 -9.63 14.79
CA VAL A 18 7.43 -9.69 14.82
C VAL A 18 7.92 -9.27 13.44
N GLY A 19 8.51 -8.08 13.33
CA GLY A 19 9.14 -7.59 12.09
C GLY A 19 8.49 -6.39 11.41
N ALA A 20 7.41 -5.79 11.93
CA ALA A 20 6.90 -4.53 11.38
C ALA A 20 7.94 -3.41 11.58
N ARG A 21 8.27 -2.66 10.53
CA ARG A 21 9.12 -1.47 10.59
C ARG A 21 8.51 -0.47 11.60
N GLU A 22 9.35 0.34 12.25
CA GLU A 22 8.83 1.43 13.09
C GLU A 22 7.96 2.37 12.26
N LYS A 23 6.76 2.73 12.79
CA LYS A 23 5.83 3.66 12.14
C LYS A 23 6.60 4.89 11.65
N GLN A 24 6.45 5.22 10.38
CA GLN A 24 7.02 6.41 9.78
C GLN A 24 5.95 7.51 9.71
N ASP A 25 6.32 8.75 10.03
CA ASP A 25 5.42 9.89 9.92
C ASP A 25 4.92 10.08 8.47
N GLY A 26 3.61 10.31 8.31
CA GLY A 26 2.98 10.50 7.00
C GLY A 26 2.65 9.20 6.25
N TRP A 27 2.89 8.02 6.85
CA TRP A 27 2.62 6.73 6.24
C TRP A 27 1.76 5.85 7.14
N LYS A 28 0.67 5.33 6.56
CA LYS A 28 -0.21 4.35 7.16
C LYS A 28 0.29 2.95 6.80
N GLN A 29 0.69 2.18 7.81
CA GLN A 29 1.04 0.77 7.63
C GLN A 29 -0.19 -0.04 7.26
N LEU A 30 -0.16 -0.69 6.09
CA LEU A 30 -1.22 -1.58 5.64
C LEU A 30 -0.96 -3.04 6.03
N GLY A 31 0.30 -3.38 6.35
CA GLY A 31 0.74 -4.72 6.72
C GLY A 31 1.57 -5.36 5.61
N THR A 32 1.66 -6.69 5.64
CA THR A 32 2.47 -7.47 4.70
C THR A 32 1.64 -7.94 3.51
N GLY A 33 1.96 -7.41 2.32
CA GLY A 33 1.45 -7.90 1.04
C GLY A 33 2.46 -8.79 0.33
N THR A 34 2.18 -9.12 -0.93
CA THR A 34 3.11 -9.86 -1.79
C THR A 34 3.56 -9.00 -2.97
N PHE A 35 4.82 -9.16 -3.35
CA PHE A 35 5.43 -8.53 -4.52
C PHE A 35 5.99 -9.61 -5.44
N CYS A 36 5.44 -9.72 -6.64
CA CYS A 36 5.98 -10.51 -7.74
C CYS A 36 6.77 -9.58 -8.66
N ASP A 37 8.09 -9.73 -8.66
CA ASP A 37 8.94 -9.01 -9.60
C ASP A 37 9.02 -9.74 -10.93
N ASP A 38 8.88 -8.97 -12.00
CA ASP A 38 9.13 -9.38 -13.37
C ASP A 38 9.98 -8.30 -14.07
N MET A 39 10.68 -7.44 -13.32
CA MET A 39 11.60 -6.46 -13.90
C MET A 39 13.00 -7.06 -14.06
N PHE A 40 13.50 -7.78 -13.06
CA PHE A 40 14.83 -8.41 -13.12
C PHE A 40 14.91 -9.57 -14.10
N SER A 41 13.77 -10.12 -14.53
CA SER A 41 13.68 -11.13 -15.59
C SER A 41 14.29 -10.65 -16.92
N ALA A 42 14.40 -9.32 -17.10
CA ALA A 42 15.10 -8.70 -18.23
C ALA A 42 16.61 -9.03 -18.28
N ILE A 43 17.24 -9.27 -17.12
CA ILE A 43 18.65 -9.73 -17.08
C ILE A 43 18.73 -11.24 -17.33
N ASP A 44 17.89 -12.00 -16.63
CA ASP A 44 17.89 -13.46 -16.62
C ASP A 44 16.48 -13.95 -16.26
N GLU A 45 15.88 -14.80 -17.09
CA GLU A 45 14.51 -15.31 -16.91
C GLU A 45 14.31 -16.06 -15.58
N SER A 46 15.39 -16.48 -14.90
CA SER A 46 15.31 -17.06 -13.55
C SER A 46 14.98 -16.04 -12.45
N PHE A 47 15.14 -14.74 -12.70
CA PHE A 47 14.73 -13.67 -11.79
C PHE A 47 13.26 -13.29 -11.97
N LEU A 48 12.39 -14.24 -11.61
CA LEU A 48 10.95 -14.11 -11.68
C LEU A 48 10.35 -14.77 -10.44
N ALA A 49 10.12 -14.00 -9.39
CA ALA A 49 9.77 -14.55 -8.08
C ALA A 49 8.79 -13.65 -7.33
N THR A 50 8.09 -14.27 -6.38
CA THR A 50 7.18 -13.59 -5.46
C THR A 50 7.68 -13.71 -4.03
N TRP A 51 7.62 -12.63 -3.26
CA TRP A 51 7.96 -12.64 -1.84
C TRP A 51 7.13 -11.61 -1.05
N ASP A 52 7.21 -11.72 0.27
CA ASP A 52 6.48 -10.87 1.19
C ASP A 52 7.16 -9.50 1.36
N VAL A 53 6.38 -8.44 1.32
CA VAL A 53 6.85 -7.05 1.47
C VAL A 53 5.88 -6.26 2.34
N GLU A 54 6.40 -5.44 3.26
CA GLU A 54 5.59 -4.48 4.00
C GLU A 54 5.12 -3.37 3.05
N ILE A 55 3.82 -3.06 3.07
CA ILE A 55 3.20 -2.05 2.22
C ILE A 55 2.61 -0.95 3.11
N GLU A 56 2.88 0.29 2.71
CA GLU A 56 2.36 1.48 3.37
C GLU A 56 1.65 2.36 2.33
N GLU A 57 0.65 3.11 2.80
CA GLU A 57 -0.09 4.10 2.00
C GLU A 57 0.16 5.49 2.60
N SER A 58 0.27 6.51 1.76
CA SER A 58 0.41 7.88 2.22
C SER A 58 -0.81 8.33 3.04
N GLU A 59 -0.59 8.92 4.20
CA GLU A 59 -1.67 9.49 5.03
C GLU A 59 -2.31 10.74 4.37
N THR A 60 -1.61 11.39 3.43
CA THR A 60 -2.06 12.63 2.77
C THR A 60 -2.51 12.44 1.32
N THR A 61 -2.08 11.35 0.68
CA THR A 61 -2.38 11.05 -0.73
C THR A 61 -2.92 9.62 -0.86
N PRO A 62 -4.22 9.38 -0.61
CA PRO A 62 -4.81 8.05 -0.73
C PRO A 62 -4.56 7.45 -2.13
N GLY A 63 -4.21 6.17 -2.20
CA GLY A 63 -3.78 5.51 -3.42
C GLY A 63 -2.29 5.67 -3.76
N TYR A 64 -1.53 6.49 -3.04
CA TYR A 64 -0.07 6.54 -3.19
C TYR A 64 0.59 5.52 -2.24
N TYR A 65 1.14 4.46 -2.81
CA TYR A 65 1.69 3.33 -2.07
C TYR A 65 3.22 3.32 -2.11
N ARG A 66 3.82 2.79 -1.04
CA ARG A 66 5.21 2.34 -1.07
C ARG A 66 5.35 0.90 -0.60
N LEU A 67 6.16 0.14 -1.31
CA LEU A 67 6.68 -1.15 -0.89
C LEU A 67 7.99 -0.89 -0.14
N VAL A 68 8.06 -1.34 1.10
CA VAL A 68 9.19 -1.04 1.98
C VAL A 68 10.37 -1.93 1.66
N ASN A 69 11.48 -1.31 1.21
CA ASN A 69 12.76 -1.96 0.90
C ASN A 69 12.59 -3.31 0.15
N PRO A 70 11.84 -3.37 -0.96
CA PRO A 70 11.33 -4.64 -1.50
C PRO A 70 12.44 -5.63 -1.88
N PHE A 71 13.60 -5.13 -2.30
CA PHE A 71 14.72 -5.99 -2.72
C PHE A 71 15.71 -6.32 -1.60
N GLY A 72 15.72 -5.54 -0.51
CA GLY A 72 16.66 -5.68 0.60
C GLY A 72 16.03 -6.07 1.94
N ASN A 73 14.74 -6.41 1.97
CA ASN A 73 14.00 -6.72 3.20
C ASN A 73 14.30 -8.10 3.82
N GLY A 74 15.17 -8.90 3.22
CA GLY A 74 15.46 -10.27 3.67
C GLY A 74 14.55 -11.37 3.11
N ASN A 75 13.53 -11.02 2.31
CA ASN A 75 12.63 -11.98 1.68
C ASN A 75 12.87 -12.14 0.16
N CYS A 76 13.49 -11.15 -0.47
CA CYS A 76 13.86 -11.23 -1.89
C CYS A 76 14.85 -12.40 -2.13
N PRO A 77 14.55 -13.34 -3.05
CA PRO A 77 15.38 -14.53 -3.25
C PRO A 77 16.62 -14.29 -4.12
N TYR A 78 16.70 -13.15 -4.82
CA TYR A 78 17.72 -12.90 -5.84
C TYR A 78 19.15 -12.78 -5.28
N PHE A 79 19.27 -12.46 -3.99
CA PHE A 79 20.57 -12.19 -3.35
C PHE A 79 21.01 -13.29 -2.38
N GLY A 80 20.30 -14.43 -2.34
CA GLY A 80 20.58 -15.53 -1.40
C GLY A 80 20.68 -15.03 0.05
N ASP A 81 21.70 -15.46 0.78
CA ASP A 81 21.94 -15.06 2.18
C ASP A 81 22.25 -13.56 2.36
N LYS A 82 22.49 -12.82 1.27
CA LYS A 82 22.78 -11.37 1.27
C LYS A 82 21.56 -10.53 0.91
N ASN A 83 20.36 -11.04 1.11
CA ASN A 83 19.11 -10.36 0.78
C ASN A 83 18.61 -9.37 1.84
N ASN A 84 19.32 -9.25 2.97
CA ASN A 84 19.04 -8.23 3.99
C ASN A 84 20.06 -7.09 3.88
N PHE A 85 19.64 -6.00 3.25
CA PHE A 85 20.42 -4.77 3.07
C PHE A 85 19.50 -3.57 2.93
N LYS A 86 20.05 -2.37 3.11
CA LYS A 86 19.28 -1.14 2.90
C LYS A 86 19.18 -0.84 1.40
N ALA A 87 17.97 -0.94 0.86
CA ALA A 87 17.59 -0.38 -0.44
C ALA A 87 16.56 0.75 -0.22
N ASN A 88 16.21 1.44 -1.30
CA ASN A 88 15.10 2.39 -1.29
C ASN A 88 13.76 1.66 -1.37
N ASP A 89 12.72 2.32 -0.87
CA ASP A 89 11.33 1.88 -1.03
C ASP A 89 10.90 2.04 -2.50
N LEU A 90 9.98 1.21 -2.99
CA LEU A 90 9.40 1.33 -4.33
C LEU A 90 8.05 2.05 -4.23
N TYR A 91 7.89 3.16 -4.95
CA TYR A 91 6.71 4.01 -4.92
C TYR A 91 5.83 3.80 -6.14
N ILE A 92 4.51 3.70 -5.93
CA ILE A 92 3.52 3.49 -6.98
C ILE A 92 2.35 4.44 -6.78
N HIS A 93 2.00 5.16 -7.85
CA HIS A 93 0.86 6.07 -7.92
C HIS A 93 -0.38 5.32 -8.38
N ALA A 94 -1.32 5.09 -7.48
CA ALA A 94 -2.62 4.49 -7.75
C ALA A 94 -3.78 5.32 -7.17
N GLU A 95 -3.59 6.64 -7.05
CA GLU A 95 -4.61 7.63 -6.69
C GLU A 95 -5.81 7.56 -7.64
N ASP A 96 -5.54 7.28 -8.92
CA ASP A 96 -6.52 6.82 -9.90
C ASP A 96 -6.30 5.32 -10.16
N PRO A 97 -7.21 4.45 -9.68
CA PRO A 97 -7.07 3.00 -9.84
C PRO A 97 -7.05 2.50 -11.28
N GLU A 98 -7.52 3.28 -12.26
CA GLU A 98 -7.48 2.90 -13.68
C GLU A 98 -6.25 3.46 -14.42
N HIS A 99 -5.52 4.40 -13.80
CA HIS A 99 -4.34 5.05 -14.37
C HIS A 99 -3.12 4.93 -13.46
N VAL A 100 -2.80 3.71 -13.02
CA VAL A 100 -1.67 3.46 -12.12
C VAL A 100 -0.35 3.62 -12.86
N TRP A 101 0.61 4.29 -12.21
CA TRP A 101 1.92 4.51 -12.80
C TRP A 101 3.05 4.51 -11.75
N MET A 102 4.28 4.43 -12.25
CA MET A 102 5.49 4.31 -11.45
C MET A 102 6.57 5.23 -12.02
N GLU A 103 7.00 6.20 -11.23
CA GLU A 103 8.07 7.14 -11.56
C GLU A 103 9.38 6.43 -11.87
N TRP A 104 10.29 7.13 -12.57
CA TRP A 104 11.70 6.77 -12.59
C TRP A 104 12.31 6.95 -11.21
N GLN A 105 12.74 5.85 -10.60
CA GLN A 105 13.20 5.82 -9.23
C GLN A 105 14.45 4.94 -9.08
N ASP A 106 15.43 5.47 -8.35
CA ASP A 106 16.65 4.77 -7.96
C ASP A 106 16.35 3.84 -6.78
N MET A 107 16.70 2.56 -6.91
CA MET A 107 16.39 1.56 -5.89
C MET A 107 17.41 1.50 -4.74
N GLY A 108 18.47 2.30 -4.76
CA GLY A 108 19.41 2.48 -3.66
C GLY A 108 20.41 1.34 -3.47
N PHE A 109 20.50 0.42 -4.42
CA PHE A 109 21.47 -0.67 -4.40
C PHE A 109 22.08 -0.91 -5.79
N SER A 110 23.14 -1.72 -5.83
CA SER A 110 23.86 -2.06 -7.07
C SER A 110 23.97 -3.57 -7.25
N VAL A 111 23.95 -4.00 -8.51
CA VAL A 111 24.11 -5.41 -8.90
C VAL A 111 25.46 -5.57 -9.58
N SER A 112 26.42 -6.18 -8.87
CA SER A 112 27.73 -6.60 -9.41
C SER A 112 28.32 -5.57 -10.40
N ASN A 113 28.64 -6.01 -11.63
CA ASN A 113 29.14 -5.23 -12.75
C ASN A 113 28.07 -4.41 -13.49
N TYR A 114 26.78 -4.66 -13.24
CA TYR A 114 25.66 -3.90 -13.82
C TYR A 114 25.52 -2.51 -13.18
N GLY A 115 25.91 -2.33 -11.92
CA GLY A 115 25.89 -1.03 -11.24
C GLY A 115 24.54 -0.73 -10.56
N GLY A 116 24.28 0.55 -10.30
CA GLY A 116 23.07 1.02 -9.60
C GLY A 116 21.79 0.68 -10.37
N VAL A 117 20.73 0.30 -9.65
CA VAL A 117 19.45 -0.12 -10.23
C VAL A 117 18.44 1.02 -10.20
N SER A 118 17.78 1.26 -11.32
CA SER A 118 16.60 2.13 -11.40
C SER A 118 15.45 1.42 -12.08
N VAL A 119 14.22 1.76 -11.70
CA VAL A 119 13.00 1.18 -12.28
C VAL A 119 11.98 2.27 -12.61
N SER A 120 11.07 1.98 -13.53
CA SER A 120 9.89 2.78 -13.86
C SER A 120 8.86 1.95 -14.62
N CYS A 121 7.69 2.52 -14.90
CA CYS A 121 6.89 2.09 -16.05
C CYS A 121 7.14 3.04 -17.23
N MET A 122 6.69 2.66 -18.44
CA MET A 122 6.80 3.53 -19.62
C MET A 122 6.22 4.94 -19.43
N VAL A 123 5.08 5.06 -18.73
CA VAL A 123 4.47 6.36 -18.37
C VAL A 123 5.44 7.21 -17.54
N GLY A 124 6.03 6.63 -16.50
CA GLY A 124 7.01 7.31 -15.67
C GLY A 124 8.28 7.70 -16.43
N LEU A 125 8.71 6.86 -17.38
CA LEU A 125 9.86 7.17 -18.23
C LEU A 125 9.58 8.35 -19.18
N TYR A 126 8.38 8.43 -19.77
CA TYR A 126 8.00 9.58 -20.62
C TYR A 126 7.98 10.90 -19.84
N ILE A 127 7.45 10.86 -18.62
CA ILE A 127 7.42 12.01 -17.71
C ILE A 127 8.85 12.39 -17.30
N HIS A 128 9.66 11.42 -16.89
CA HIS A 128 11.06 11.63 -16.51
C HIS A 128 11.91 12.22 -17.65
N SER A 129 11.63 11.81 -18.89
CA SER A 129 12.31 12.31 -20.08
C SER A 129 11.83 13.70 -20.53
N GLU A 130 10.88 14.30 -19.79
CA GLU A 130 10.25 15.59 -20.10
C GLU A 130 9.57 15.63 -21.49
N ILE A 131 9.20 14.47 -22.03
CA ILE A 131 8.55 14.35 -23.35
C ILE A 131 7.07 14.68 -23.22
N PHE A 132 6.44 14.22 -22.14
CA PHE A 132 5.02 14.40 -21.86
C PHE A 132 4.77 14.72 -20.39
N THR A 133 3.71 15.47 -20.12
CA THR A 133 3.13 15.56 -18.77
C THR A 133 2.22 14.36 -18.50
N PHE A 134 1.86 14.13 -17.22
CA PHE A 134 0.88 13.10 -16.89
C PHE A 134 -0.47 13.38 -17.58
N GLU A 135 -0.90 14.64 -17.58
CA GLU A 135 -2.13 15.09 -18.25
C GLU A 135 -2.12 14.84 -19.76
N ASP A 136 -0.97 15.00 -20.43
CA ASP A 136 -0.85 14.66 -21.86
C ASP A 136 -1.10 13.16 -22.08
N LEU A 137 -0.53 12.31 -21.23
CA LEU A 137 -0.62 10.85 -21.37
C LEU A 137 -2.03 10.29 -21.09
N LEU A 138 -2.90 11.05 -20.42
CA LEU A 138 -4.31 10.72 -20.26
C LEU A 138 -5.14 10.92 -21.54
N ASN A 139 -4.60 11.61 -22.55
CA ASN A 139 -5.32 11.79 -23.81
C ASN A 139 -5.44 10.42 -24.55
N PRO A 140 -6.66 9.93 -24.79
CA PRO A 140 -6.87 8.63 -25.45
C PRO A 140 -6.31 8.56 -26.87
N ASP A 141 -6.06 9.70 -27.53
CA ASP A 141 -5.45 9.75 -28.86
C ASP A 141 -4.01 9.18 -28.88
N TYR A 142 -3.30 9.21 -27.73
CA TYR A 142 -1.98 8.59 -27.61
C TYR A 142 -2.04 7.07 -27.42
N GLY A 143 -3.22 6.53 -27.04
CA GLY A 143 -3.38 5.09 -26.80
C GLY A 143 -2.45 4.53 -25.73
N ILE A 144 -2.11 5.34 -24.71
CA ILE A 144 -1.25 4.93 -23.60
C ILE A 144 -2.02 3.96 -22.71
N GLU A 145 -1.41 2.81 -22.41
CA GLU A 145 -1.92 1.90 -21.40
C GLU A 145 -1.22 2.15 -20.06
N PHE A 146 -2.03 2.25 -19.00
CA PHE A 146 -1.59 2.42 -17.62
C PHE A 146 -1.70 1.10 -16.86
N GLY A 147 -1.03 1.03 -15.71
CA GLY A 147 -1.32 0.00 -14.74
C GLY A 147 -2.72 0.16 -14.14
N LYS A 148 -3.15 -0.84 -13.38
CA LYS A 148 -4.44 -0.83 -12.69
C LYS A 148 -4.31 -1.31 -11.26
N LEU A 149 -5.12 -0.72 -10.38
CA LEU A 149 -5.43 -1.22 -9.05
C LEU A 149 -6.86 -1.75 -9.04
N ALA A 150 -7.01 -3.08 -8.99
CA ALA A 150 -8.32 -3.74 -8.91
C ALA A 150 -8.24 -4.93 -7.95
N ASP A 151 -9.26 -5.12 -7.11
CA ASP A 151 -9.33 -6.22 -6.15
C ASP A 151 -8.09 -6.34 -5.25
N GLY A 152 -7.54 -5.20 -4.82
CA GLY A 152 -6.33 -5.12 -3.99
C GLY A 152 -5.04 -5.49 -4.72
N LYS A 153 -5.05 -5.53 -6.06
CA LYS A 153 -3.91 -5.90 -6.88
C LYS A 153 -3.49 -4.78 -7.80
N ILE A 154 -2.22 -4.41 -7.73
CA ILE A 154 -1.58 -3.53 -8.71
C ILE A 154 -0.93 -4.37 -9.78
N THR A 155 -1.29 -4.09 -11.03
CA THR A 155 -0.75 -4.75 -12.23
C THR A 155 -0.34 -3.72 -13.27
N PHE A 156 0.60 -4.08 -14.13
CA PHE A 156 0.98 -3.28 -15.29
C PHE A 156 0.75 -4.06 -16.58
N PRO A 157 0.44 -3.39 -17.70
CA PRO A 157 0.31 -4.04 -18.99
C PRO A 157 1.62 -4.74 -19.39
N ASN A 158 1.47 -5.77 -20.22
CA ASN A 158 2.56 -6.39 -20.95
C ASN A 158 2.16 -6.42 -22.42
N ASN A 159 2.65 -5.45 -23.17
CA ASN A 159 2.52 -5.38 -24.63
C ASN A 159 3.78 -4.72 -25.20
N GLU A 160 3.90 -4.73 -26.53
CA GLU A 160 5.11 -4.27 -27.23
C GLU A 160 5.50 -2.80 -26.99
N MET A 161 4.63 -1.98 -26.40
CA MET A 161 4.86 -0.55 -26.19
C MET A 161 4.91 -0.12 -24.72
N TYR A 162 4.25 -0.84 -23.80
CA TYR A 162 4.02 -0.39 -22.42
C TYR A 162 4.56 -1.38 -21.38
N TYR A 163 5.87 -1.63 -21.43
CA TYR A 163 6.57 -2.47 -20.47
C TYR A 163 6.84 -1.74 -19.14
N LEU A 164 7.20 -2.52 -18.11
CA LEU A 164 8.02 -1.97 -17.05
C LEU A 164 9.45 -1.75 -17.56
N GLN A 165 10.17 -0.83 -16.96
CA GLN A 165 11.50 -0.44 -17.39
C GLN A 165 12.47 -0.62 -16.22
N ILE A 166 13.56 -1.32 -16.46
CA ILE A 166 14.66 -1.48 -15.51
C ILE A 166 15.97 -1.04 -16.15
N ALA A 167 16.77 -0.28 -15.43
CA ALA A 167 18.06 0.17 -15.91
C ALA A 167 19.16 -0.11 -14.90
N PHE A 168 20.35 -0.34 -15.42
CA PHE A 168 21.55 -0.53 -14.62
C PHE A 168 22.63 0.44 -15.07
N ALA A 169 23.19 1.21 -14.14
CA ALA A 169 24.06 2.34 -14.45
C ALA A 169 25.27 2.01 -15.35
N ASN A 170 25.78 0.77 -15.31
CA ASN A 170 26.92 0.31 -16.10
C ASN A 170 26.52 -0.59 -17.29
N TYR A 171 25.24 -0.94 -17.45
CA TYR A 171 24.76 -1.73 -18.58
C TYR A 171 24.27 -0.81 -19.69
N LEU A 172 24.89 -0.90 -20.87
CA LEU A 172 24.56 -0.07 -22.04
C LEU A 172 24.40 1.42 -21.68
N GLU A 173 25.27 1.95 -20.80
CA GLU A 173 25.23 3.35 -20.34
C GLU A 173 23.90 3.75 -19.66
N GLY A 174 23.23 2.81 -18.99
CA GLY A 174 21.97 3.07 -18.28
C GLY A 174 20.73 3.01 -19.17
N VAL A 175 20.84 2.49 -20.40
CA VAL A 175 19.67 2.30 -21.27
C VAL A 175 18.68 1.33 -20.61
N PRO A 176 17.40 1.72 -20.47
CA PRO A 176 16.37 0.86 -19.91
C PRO A 176 16.14 -0.42 -20.73
N MET A 177 15.87 -1.50 -20.03
CA MET A 177 15.46 -2.80 -20.55
C MET A 177 13.99 -3.04 -20.23
N ASN A 178 13.30 -3.76 -21.13
CA ASN A 178 11.90 -4.10 -20.95
C ASN A 178 11.74 -5.21 -19.90
N GLY A 179 11.09 -4.87 -18.80
CA GLY A 179 10.55 -5.78 -17.80
C GLY A 179 9.05 -6.07 -18.01
N ASN A 180 8.50 -6.88 -17.11
CA ASN A 180 7.14 -7.45 -17.16
C ASN A 180 6.85 -8.25 -18.43
N THR A 181 7.87 -8.77 -19.12
CA THR A 181 7.72 -9.48 -20.39
C THR A 181 7.02 -10.84 -20.25
N HIS A 182 6.89 -11.35 -19.02
CA HIS A 182 6.14 -12.57 -18.70
C HIS A 182 4.71 -12.28 -18.21
N ASN A 183 4.33 -11.00 -18.09
CA ASN A 183 3.05 -10.54 -17.55
C ASN A 183 2.81 -11.08 -16.12
N LYS A 184 3.85 -11.04 -15.29
CA LYS A 184 3.80 -11.56 -13.91
C LYS A 184 3.97 -10.50 -12.84
N PHE A 185 4.36 -9.26 -13.20
CA PHE A 185 4.44 -8.19 -12.21
C PHE A 185 3.11 -8.05 -11.47
N LEU A 186 3.17 -8.12 -10.15
CA LEU A 186 1.99 -8.06 -9.30
C LEU A 186 2.37 -7.56 -7.92
N VAL A 187 1.69 -6.53 -7.44
CA VAL A 187 1.65 -6.21 -6.01
C VAL A 187 0.28 -6.57 -5.49
N THR A 188 0.21 -7.43 -4.47
CA THR A 188 -1.03 -7.68 -3.74
C THR A 188 -0.98 -6.87 -2.45
N ILE A 189 -1.82 -5.84 -2.38
CA ILE A 189 -2.04 -5.06 -1.16
C ILE A 189 -2.66 -6.00 -0.13
N PRO A 190 -2.14 -6.07 1.11
CA PRO A 190 -2.75 -6.88 2.14
C PRO A 190 -4.22 -6.48 2.27
N ALA A 191 -5.10 -7.49 2.35
CA ALA A 191 -6.45 -7.23 2.77
C ALA A 191 -6.33 -6.44 4.08
N GLN A 192 -6.88 -5.22 4.08
CA GLN A 192 -7.19 -4.60 5.35
C GLN A 192 -8.21 -5.57 5.95
N ASP A 193 -7.78 -6.40 6.89
CA ASP A 193 -8.71 -6.83 7.92
C ASP A 193 -9.30 -5.51 8.37
N GLY A 194 -10.55 -5.26 7.96
CA GLY A 194 -11.33 -4.26 8.62
C GLY A 194 -11.12 -4.62 10.07
N VAL A 195 -10.47 -3.72 10.82
CA VAL A 195 -10.95 -3.56 12.18
C VAL A 195 -12.38 -3.17 11.91
N ASP A 196 -13.27 -4.19 11.92
CA ASP A 196 -14.69 -4.00 12.10
C ASP A 196 -14.75 -2.88 13.11
N GLU A 197 -15.30 -1.75 12.68
CA GLU A 197 -15.63 -0.64 13.55
C GLU A 197 -16.00 -1.26 14.88
N ILE A 198 -15.14 -1.09 15.91
CA ILE A 198 -15.26 -1.85 17.15
C ILE A 198 -16.72 -1.67 17.53
N THR A 199 -17.53 -2.73 17.40
CA THR A 199 -18.89 -2.72 17.91
C THR A 199 -18.68 -2.74 19.40
N VAL A 200 -18.47 -1.55 19.95
CA VAL A 200 -18.44 -1.30 21.37
C VAL A 200 -19.82 -1.69 21.80
N ASP A 201 -19.90 -2.76 22.58
CA ASP A 201 -21.12 -3.24 23.21
C ASP A 201 -22.05 -2.07 23.55
N GLU A 202 -23.19 -2.02 22.88
CA GLU A 202 -24.26 -1.04 23.12
C GLU A 202 -24.99 -1.33 24.45
N GLN A 203 -24.25 -1.51 25.55
CA GLN A 203 -24.78 -1.71 26.90
C GLN A 203 -24.45 -0.54 27.84
N GLY A 204 -24.31 0.67 27.29
CA GLY A 204 -24.26 1.90 28.09
C GLY A 204 -25.64 2.54 28.20
N THR A 205 -26.01 3.04 29.38
CA THR A 205 -27.12 3.99 29.49
C THR A 205 -26.74 5.26 28.71
N PRO A 206 -27.59 5.75 27.79
CA PRO A 206 -27.27 6.94 27.01
C PRO A 206 -27.21 8.19 27.91
N GLU A 207 -26.13 8.95 27.78
CA GLU A 207 -25.96 10.28 28.37
C GLU A 207 -26.10 11.35 27.28
N TYR A 208 -26.77 12.46 27.58
CA TYR A 208 -26.98 13.54 26.62
C TYR A 208 -26.24 14.80 27.06
N TYR A 209 -25.71 15.55 26.09
CA TYR A 209 -25.02 16.80 26.30
C TYR A 209 -25.51 17.85 25.29
N ASN A 210 -25.53 19.13 25.69
CA ASN A 210 -25.73 20.22 24.75
C ASN A 210 -24.46 20.48 23.91
N MET A 211 -24.55 21.38 22.94
CA MET A 211 -23.44 21.69 22.02
C MET A 211 -22.26 22.41 22.69
N GLN A 212 -22.42 22.83 23.94
CA GLN A 212 -21.38 23.41 24.79
C GLN A 212 -20.75 22.35 25.72
N GLY A 213 -21.14 21.07 25.61
CA GLY A 213 -20.59 19.97 26.41
C GLY A 213 -21.17 19.86 27.82
N MET A 214 -22.25 20.56 28.16
CA MET A 214 -22.94 20.40 29.45
C MET A 214 -23.91 19.22 29.40
N ARG A 215 -23.91 18.38 30.44
CA ARG A 215 -24.83 17.24 30.58
C ARG A 215 -26.29 17.71 30.68
N VAL A 216 -27.19 16.97 30.04
CA VAL A 216 -28.64 17.22 29.98
C VAL A 216 -29.36 15.92 30.34
N ASP A 217 -30.07 15.89 31.47
CA ASP A 217 -30.73 14.65 31.92
C ASP A 217 -32.10 14.41 31.25
N ASN A 218 -32.76 15.47 30.76
CA ASN A 218 -34.06 15.41 30.08
C ASN A 218 -33.98 16.12 28.72
N PRO A 219 -33.55 15.44 27.64
CA PRO A 219 -33.47 16.05 26.32
C PRO A 219 -34.87 16.39 25.80
N THR A 220 -35.06 17.62 25.33
CA THR A 220 -36.32 18.08 24.74
C THR A 220 -36.43 17.56 23.31
N PRO A 221 -37.54 16.87 22.94
CA PRO A 221 -37.76 16.42 21.57
C PRO A 221 -37.62 17.55 20.55
N GLY A 222 -36.99 17.28 19.42
CA GLY A 222 -36.75 18.25 18.35
C GLY A 222 -35.49 19.11 18.50
N PHE A 223 -34.76 19.01 19.61
CA PHE A 223 -33.48 19.71 19.81
C PHE A 223 -32.27 18.81 19.53
N LEU A 224 -31.17 19.43 19.09
CA LEU A 224 -29.89 18.76 18.80
C LEU A 224 -29.09 18.53 20.10
N TYR A 225 -28.63 17.30 20.29
CA TYR A 225 -27.80 16.88 21.40
C TYR A 225 -26.62 16.03 20.93
N ILE A 226 -25.60 15.94 21.78
CA ILE A 226 -24.57 14.92 21.70
C ILE A 226 -25.01 13.76 22.59
N ARG A 227 -25.22 12.57 22.01
CA ARG A 227 -25.48 11.34 22.75
C ARG A 227 -24.17 10.59 22.92
N ARG A 228 -23.89 10.18 24.16
CA ARG A 228 -22.80 9.27 24.49
C ARG A 228 -23.39 7.96 25.00
N THR A 229 -23.02 6.85 24.37
CA THR A 229 -23.37 5.49 24.82
C THR A 229 -22.07 4.71 24.95
N GLY A 230 -21.60 4.49 26.19
CA GLY A 230 -20.27 3.92 26.43
C GLY A 230 -19.14 4.84 25.92
N SER A 231 -18.34 4.35 24.97
CA SER A 231 -17.32 5.16 24.26
C SER A 231 -17.82 5.78 22.95
N LYS A 232 -19.02 5.42 22.46
CA LYS A 232 -19.61 6.00 21.25
C LYS A 232 -20.17 7.39 21.54
N VAL A 233 -19.86 8.36 20.68
CA VAL A 233 -20.34 9.75 20.76
C VAL A 233 -20.90 10.14 19.40
N GLU A 234 -22.13 10.64 19.37
CA GLU A 234 -22.84 10.98 18.14
C GLU A 234 -23.76 12.20 18.32
N LYS A 235 -23.99 12.95 17.24
CA LYS A 235 -24.95 14.06 17.24
C LYS A 235 -26.32 13.53 16.82
N ILE A 236 -27.34 13.77 17.64
CA ILE A 236 -28.70 13.32 17.39
C ILE A 236 -29.72 14.43 17.62
N ILE A 237 -30.84 14.36 16.93
CA ILE A 237 -32.05 15.10 17.30
C ILE A 237 -32.84 14.21 18.26
N ALA A 238 -33.12 14.69 19.47
CA ALA A 238 -33.92 13.93 20.44
C ALA A 238 -35.32 13.69 19.85
N ARG A 239 -35.79 12.44 19.91
CA ARG A 239 -37.12 12.03 19.44
C ARG A 239 -38.12 12.04 20.58
#